data_AF-A0A9P8V6P3-F1
#
_entry.id   AF-A0A9P8V6P3-F1
#
_cell.length_a   1.000
_cell.length_b   1.000
_cell.length_c   1.000
_cell.angle_alpha   90.00
_cell.angle_beta   90.00
_cell.angle_gamma   90.00
#
_symmetry.space_group_name_H-M   'P 1'
#
loop_
_entity.id
_entity.type
_entity.pdbx_description
1 polymer ?
#
loop_
_entity_poly.entity_id
_entity_poly.type
_entity_poly.pdbx_seq_one_letter_code
_entity_poly.pdbx_strand_id
1 'polypeptide(L)'
;MFGTFSVIANVPRAVKIDPKDIPPPTPVVFPPSQPPRQAHRPTSSAPRDHLVTYLQSIYRPAEVTTALFDALGVRVIADATLTALLPDPSLAPDFAAWDSLSADEALESNNSTKSNLNTGTQSPGVQTYHDRKRELSIANDDAFRVVRRLPPPKGKQQARLGNAYEFYRCLEAFTTFWDDTSKPAPKVAAATDTPTAQDATSEAAQGDADAQKNDLEAESVRTSAGASMPFEYRQNIVHAFLKLIAYDFGCSAQPARVEPRLQLKAPAPPRSSYFASGCTFVYRSPRTREAARQGLIDGPIAAVSARGTTSFETDQDRIIDFAREIVAALVTAQQRTRQGKKEIRPGEGEWWTTKPRWGGGSGGPIGREIDRDAVQGDKDEKTASRGSAEGAAATTASQATTRPSGMPATKRPRKQMSIYDNYRMVRPPSSSWDPKCRYESIGKVQGAGYDDIFILSSLFHHVCILRVRVPDRLLEVLEGAEDVAGTCSWGGLEVRRSAWYDLFLVDQRIQAMQLVWGMMAWTMRQTGPEEKGEGDSDVKMANA
;
A
#
# COMPACT_ATOMS: atom_id res chain seq x y z
N MET A 1 -4.84 -10.95 12.15
CA MET A 1 -6.22 -11.14 11.66
C MET A 1 -6.20 -10.82 10.18
N PHE A 2 -6.41 -11.84 9.35
CA PHE A 2 -6.20 -11.78 7.91
C PHE A 2 -7.41 -11.15 7.22
N GLY A 3 -7.17 -10.15 6.38
CA GLY A 3 -8.14 -9.78 5.34
C GLY A 3 -8.23 -10.95 4.37
N THR A 4 -9.41 -11.55 4.28
CA THR A 4 -9.77 -12.54 3.27
C THR A 4 -9.73 -11.89 1.89
N PHE A 5 -8.67 -12.11 1.12
CA PHE A 5 -8.62 -11.81 -0.30
C PHE A 5 -9.42 -12.87 -1.07
N SER A 6 -10.76 -12.82 -0.97
CA SER A 6 -11.66 -13.79 -1.61
C SER A 6 -11.85 -13.58 -3.13
N VAL A 7 -11.18 -12.63 -3.77
CA VAL A 7 -11.54 -12.22 -5.15
C VAL A 7 -10.86 -13.08 -6.24
N ILE A 8 -9.77 -13.79 -5.95
CA ILE A 8 -9.06 -14.58 -6.98
C ILE A 8 -9.45 -16.07 -6.91
N ALA A 9 -10.47 -16.45 -6.13
CA ALA A 9 -10.90 -17.83 -6.01
C ALA A 9 -11.50 -18.42 -7.30
N ASN A 10 -11.80 -17.59 -8.31
CA ASN A 10 -12.30 -17.99 -9.62
C ASN A 10 -11.50 -17.30 -10.73
N VAL A 11 -10.24 -17.70 -10.95
CA VAL A 11 -9.63 -17.49 -12.27
C VAL A 11 -10.43 -18.36 -13.24
N PRO A 12 -11.07 -17.80 -14.28
CA PRO A 12 -11.78 -18.60 -15.26
C PRO A 12 -10.82 -19.65 -15.81
N ARG A 13 -11.24 -20.93 -15.84
CA ARG A 13 -10.55 -21.94 -16.65
C ARG A 13 -10.36 -21.34 -18.03
N ALA A 14 -9.14 -21.44 -18.58
CA ALA A 14 -8.77 -20.91 -19.88
C ALA A 14 -9.94 -21.02 -20.85
N VAL A 15 -10.61 -19.89 -21.11
CA VAL A 15 -11.64 -19.84 -22.14
C VAL A 15 -10.89 -20.18 -23.41
N LYS A 16 -11.31 -21.24 -24.10
CA LYS A 16 -10.75 -21.59 -25.41
C LYS A 16 -11.10 -20.43 -26.35
N ILE A 17 -10.17 -19.49 -26.45
CA ILE A 17 -10.24 -18.35 -27.36
C ILE A 17 -9.48 -18.78 -28.61
N ASP A 18 -10.09 -18.55 -29.77
CA ASP A 18 -9.39 -18.78 -31.04
C ASP A 18 -8.12 -17.92 -31.04
N PRO A 19 -6.93 -18.45 -31.37
CA PRO A 19 -5.70 -17.67 -31.45
C PRO A 19 -5.82 -16.36 -32.24
N LYS A 20 -6.76 -16.29 -33.21
CA LYS A 20 -7.05 -15.09 -33.99
C LYS A 20 -7.74 -13.97 -33.20
N ASP A 21 -8.46 -14.31 -32.13
CA ASP A 21 -9.20 -13.38 -31.29
C ASP A 21 -8.35 -12.82 -30.13
N ILE A 22 -7.11 -13.31 -29.97
CA ILE A 22 -6.17 -12.80 -28.97
C ILE A 22 -5.70 -11.41 -29.42
N PRO A 23 -5.92 -10.35 -28.61
CA PRO A 23 -5.46 -9.00 -28.97
C PRO A 23 -3.94 -8.95 -29.07
N PRO A 24 -3.33 -7.99 -29.79
CA PRO A 24 -1.87 -7.88 -29.84
C PRO A 24 -1.26 -7.63 -28.44
N PRO A 25 0.01 -8.05 -28.20
CA PRO A 25 0.69 -7.78 -26.94
C PRO A 25 0.71 -6.28 -26.63
N THR A 26 0.43 -5.93 -25.37
CA THR A 26 0.52 -4.53 -24.93
C THR A 26 2.00 -4.16 -24.77
N PRO A 27 2.48 -3.08 -25.42
CA PRO A 27 3.88 -2.69 -25.33
C PRO A 27 4.23 -2.26 -23.91
N VAL A 28 5.35 -2.76 -23.39
CA VAL A 28 5.91 -2.32 -22.12
C VAL A 28 6.81 -1.12 -22.38
N VAL A 29 6.32 0.08 -22.02
CA VAL A 29 7.10 1.31 -22.06
C VAL A 29 7.28 1.82 -20.64
N PHE A 30 8.53 1.86 -20.18
CA PHE A 30 8.84 2.44 -18.88
C PHE A 30 8.93 3.96 -18.97
N PRO A 31 8.50 4.69 -17.92
CA PRO A 31 8.84 6.10 -17.81
C PRO A 31 10.37 6.23 -17.76
N PRO A 32 10.93 7.28 -18.37
CA PRO A 32 12.37 7.53 -18.33
C PRO A 32 12.85 7.60 -16.87
N SER A 33 14.07 7.13 -16.66
CA SER A 33 14.69 7.10 -15.34
C SER A 33 15.00 8.50 -14.81
N GLN A 34 15.06 9.50 -15.69
CA GLN A 34 15.11 10.92 -15.35
C GLN A 34 13.93 11.66 -15.97
N PRO A 35 13.23 12.53 -15.22
CA PRO A 35 12.21 13.39 -15.81
C PRO A 35 12.87 14.31 -16.85
N PRO A 36 12.16 14.66 -17.95
CA PRO A 36 12.65 15.63 -18.90
C PRO A 36 13.03 16.93 -18.19
N ARG A 37 14.28 17.38 -18.34
CA ARG A 37 14.69 18.71 -17.89
C ARG A 37 14.31 19.73 -18.94
N GLN A 38 13.87 20.92 -18.51
CA GLN A 38 13.80 22.05 -19.45
C GLN A 38 15.22 22.34 -19.97
N ALA A 39 15.40 22.26 -21.30
CA ALA A 39 16.68 22.49 -21.98
C ALA A 39 17.25 23.90 -21.72
N HIS A 40 16.38 24.83 -21.36
CA HIS A 40 16.74 26.15 -20.87
C HIS A 40 16.15 26.31 -19.48
N ARG A 41 16.99 26.47 -18.46
CA ARG A 41 16.58 27.22 -17.27
C ARG A 41 16.23 28.61 -17.80
N PRO A 42 14.96 29.04 -17.83
CA PRO A 42 14.71 30.42 -18.19
C PRO A 42 15.45 31.25 -17.15
N THR A 43 16.23 32.23 -17.61
CA THR A 43 16.82 33.32 -16.82
C THR A 43 15.73 34.24 -16.24
N SER A 44 14.54 33.68 -16.01
CA SER A 44 13.31 34.36 -15.66
C SER A 44 13.46 34.95 -14.28
N SER A 45 13.54 36.27 -14.27
CA SER A 45 13.37 37.18 -13.15
C SER A 45 11.91 37.26 -12.66
N ALA A 46 11.04 36.31 -13.02
CA ALA A 46 9.69 36.25 -12.51
C ALA A 46 9.69 35.69 -11.07
N PRO A 47 8.97 36.30 -10.12
CA PRO A 47 8.84 35.75 -8.78
C PRO A 47 8.23 34.36 -8.88
N ARG A 48 8.95 33.33 -8.42
CA ARG A 48 8.32 32.03 -8.22
C ARG A 48 7.38 32.20 -7.03
N ASP A 49 6.09 31.96 -7.23
CA ASP A 49 5.14 31.87 -6.13
C ASP A 49 5.67 30.89 -5.07
N HIS A 50 5.30 31.11 -3.80
CA HIS A 50 5.63 30.16 -2.73
C HIS A 50 5.25 28.74 -3.15
N LEU A 51 6.11 27.75 -2.83
CA LEU A 51 5.93 26.36 -3.28
C LEU A 51 4.50 25.86 -3.04
N VAL A 52 3.96 26.08 -1.84
CA VAL A 52 2.62 25.61 -1.48
C VAL A 52 1.55 26.29 -2.33
N THR A 53 1.65 27.59 -2.58
CA THR A 53 0.73 28.33 -3.45
C THR A 53 0.74 27.78 -4.87
N TYR A 54 1.94 27.51 -5.40
CA TYR A 54 2.10 26.87 -6.70
C TYR A 54 1.44 25.47 -6.73
N LEU A 55 1.73 24.62 -5.75
CA LEU A 55 1.10 23.29 -5.64
C LEU A 55 -0.43 23.39 -5.57
N GLN A 56 -0.96 24.37 -4.84
CA GLN A 56 -2.39 24.60 -4.69
C GLN A 56 -3.09 25.10 -5.97
N SER A 57 -2.33 25.60 -6.95
CA SER A 57 -2.86 26.00 -8.25
C SER A 57 -3.11 24.83 -9.20
N ILE A 58 -2.55 23.64 -8.89
CA ILE A 58 -2.71 22.43 -9.70
C ILE A 58 -4.02 21.74 -9.31
N TYR A 59 -5.02 21.82 -10.17
CA TYR A 59 -6.34 21.20 -9.99
C TYR A 59 -6.52 19.94 -10.83
N ARG A 60 -5.85 19.86 -11.99
CA ARG A 60 -5.99 18.75 -12.93
C ARG A 60 -4.66 18.06 -13.20
N PRO A 61 -4.63 16.73 -13.44
CA PRO A 61 -3.40 16.03 -13.82
C PRO A 61 -2.71 16.63 -15.05
N ALA A 62 -3.48 17.17 -16.01
CA ALA A 62 -2.94 17.82 -17.21
C ALA A 62 -2.16 19.12 -16.94
N GLU A 63 -2.30 19.72 -15.75
CA GLU A 63 -1.59 20.94 -15.36
C GLU A 63 -0.22 20.63 -14.71
N VAL A 64 0.06 19.36 -14.42
CA VAL A 64 1.36 18.92 -13.89
C VAL A 64 2.40 19.04 -14.99
N THR A 65 3.43 19.85 -14.78
CA THR A 65 4.54 20.04 -15.74
C THR A 65 5.88 19.79 -15.06
N THR A 66 6.97 19.78 -15.83
CA THR A 66 8.33 19.64 -15.28
C THR A 66 8.70 20.76 -14.30
N ALA A 67 8.02 21.90 -14.36
CA ALA A 67 8.18 23.02 -13.42
C ALA A 67 7.88 22.60 -11.96
N LEU A 68 7.04 21.58 -11.75
CA LEU A 68 6.81 20.98 -10.44
C LEU A 68 8.10 20.41 -9.84
N PHE A 69 8.86 19.67 -10.65
CA PHE A 69 10.10 19.05 -10.21
C PHE A 69 11.19 20.08 -9.95
N ASP A 70 11.24 21.13 -10.78
CA ASP A 70 12.15 22.26 -10.57
C ASP A 70 11.78 23.05 -9.31
N ALA A 71 10.48 23.27 -9.06
CA ALA A 71 9.99 23.94 -7.86
C ALA A 71 10.37 23.16 -6.60
N LEU A 72 10.26 21.83 -6.63
CA LEU A 72 10.65 20.95 -5.51
C LEU A 72 12.17 20.72 -5.40
N GLY A 73 12.95 21.10 -6.41
CA GLY A 73 14.39 20.83 -6.48
C GLY A 73 14.71 19.34 -6.63
N VAL A 74 13.93 18.61 -7.43
CA VAL A 74 14.10 17.15 -7.61
C VAL A 74 15.35 16.85 -8.43
N ARG A 75 16.18 15.94 -7.91
CA ARG A 75 17.36 15.39 -8.58
C ARG A 75 17.28 13.87 -8.59
N VAL A 76 17.23 13.28 -9.78
CA VAL A 76 17.11 11.82 -9.94
C VAL A 76 18.44 11.18 -10.31
N ILE A 77 18.82 10.17 -9.55
CA ILE A 77 19.93 9.25 -9.80
C ILE A 77 19.28 7.94 -10.28
N ALA A 78 19.41 7.69 -11.58
CA ALA A 78 18.87 6.52 -12.25
C ALA A 78 19.72 5.27 -12.00
N ASP A 79 19.10 4.09 -12.17
CA ASP A 79 19.75 2.78 -12.20
C ASP A 79 20.69 2.53 -11.01
N ALA A 80 20.28 3.01 -9.84
CA ALA A 80 21.02 2.87 -8.60
C ALA A 80 21.12 1.39 -8.20
N THR A 81 22.36 0.93 -7.98
CA THR A 81 22.63 -0.39 -7.39
C THR A 81 22.14 -0.44 -5.94
N LEU A 82 22.05 -1.64 -5.36
CA LEU A 82 21.70 -1.82 -3.94
C LEU A 82 22.56 -0.93 -3.02
N THR A 83 23.87 -0.94 -3.22
CA THR A 83 24.84 -0.11 -2.48
C THR A 83 24.54 1.38 -2.64
N ALA A 84 24.18 1.83 -3.83
CA ALA A 84 23.83 3.24 -4.04
C ALA A 84 22.45 3.62 -3.49
N LEU A 85 21.53 2.65 -3.39
CA LEU A 85 20.15 2.85 -2.94
C LEU A 85 20.07 2.96 -1.41
N LEU A 86 20.86 2.21 -0.67
CA LEU A 86 20.86 2.26 0.80
C LEU A 86 21.64 3.48 1.33
N PRO A 87 21.20 4.11 2.44
CA PRO A 87 21.97 5.19 3.06
C PRO A 87 23.31 4.71 3.63
N ASP A 88 23.33 3.53 4.24
CA ASP A 88 24.54 2.83 4.68
C ASP A 88 24.57 1.43 4.06
N PRO A 89 25.45 1.19 3.09
CA PRO A 89 25.55 -0.11 2.43
C PRO A 89 26.09 -1.22 3.33
N SER A 90 26.80 -0.90 4.42
CA SER A 90 27.40 -1.90 5.30
C SER A 90 26.37 -2.74 6.07
N LEU A 91 25.13 -2.24 6.12
CA LEU A 91 24.00 -2.92 6.76
C LEU A 91 23.22 -3.82 5.79
N ALA A 92 23.52 -3.79 4.50
CA ALA A 92 23.03 -4.83 3.60
C ALA A 92 23.81 -6.12 3.83
N PRO A 93 23.13 -7.29 3.78
CA PRO A 93 23.82 -8.56 3.65
C PRO A 93 24.76 -8.58 2.44
N ASP A 94 25.91 -9.23 2.59
CA ASP A 94 26.72 -9.63 1.46
C ASP A 94 26.05 -10.82 0.77
N PHE A 95 25.15 -10.50 -0.17
CA PHE A 95 24.40 -11.51 -0.92
C PHE A 95 25.31 -12.40 -1.77
N ALA A 96 26.46 -11.91 -2.24
CA ALA A 96 27.40 -12.71 -3.01
C ALA A 96 28.07 -13.76 -2.11
N ALA A 97 28.51 -13.36 -0.92
CA ALA A 97 29.02 -14.29 0.08
C ALA A 97 27.94 -15.31 0.48
N TRP A 98 26.72 -14.85 0.77
CA TRP A 98 25.61 -15.73 1.12
C TRP A 98 25.29 -16.73 0.00
N ASP A 99 25.29 -16.28 -1.25
CA ASP A 99 25.02 -17.12 -2.43
C ASP A 99 26.10 -18.20 -2.65
N SER A 100 27.31 -18.00 -2.14
CA SER A 100 28.42 -18.95 -2.27
C SER A 100 28.40 -20.08 -1.23
N LEU A 101 27.62 -19.93 -0.15
CA LEU A 101 27.55 -20.92 0.92
C LEU A 101 26.75 -22.16 0.50
N SER A 102 27.24 -23.33 0.87
CA SER A 102 26.46 -24.57 0.81
C SER A 102 25.31 -24.56 1.82
N ALA A 103 24.38 -25.51 1.67
CA ALA A 103 23.24 -25.63 2.58
C ALA A 103 23.66 -25.88 4.04
N ASP A 104 24.73 -26.66 4.25
CA ASP A 104 25.25 -26.99 5.58
C ASP A 104 25.99 -25.78 6.19
N GLU A 105 26.82 -25.09 5.42
CA GLU A 105 27.51 -23.86 5.87
C GLU A 105 26.52 -22.73 6.19
N ALA A 106 25.46 -22.59 5.39
CA ALA A 106 24.39 -21.64 5.65
C ALA A 106 23.65 -21.95 6.95
N LEU A 107 23.47 -23.23 7.30
CA LEU A 107 22.87 -23.65 8.56
C LEU A 107 23.77 -23.28 9.75
N GLU A 108 25.07 -23.57 9.66
CA GLU A 108 26.06 -23.28 10.70
C GLU A 108 26.23 -21.77 10.94
N SER A 109 26.27 -20.98 9.87
CA SER A 109 26.44 -19.52 9.93
C SER A 109 25.12 -18.75 10.15
N ASN A 110 23.97 -19.41 10.13
CA ASN A 110 22.67 -18.72 10.17
C ASN A 110 22.54 -17.74 11.34
N ASN A 111 22.96 -18.11 12.54
CA ASN A 111 22.83 -17.24 13.71
C ASN A 111 23.79 -16.04 13.70
N SER A 112 24.98 -16.17 13.10
CA SER A 112 25.94 -15.06 13.00
C SER A 112 25.54 -14.04 11.93
N THR A 113 24.75 -14.47 10.94
CA THR A 113 24.23 -13.57 9.89
C THR A 113 23.02 -12.74 10.31
N LYS A 114 22.45 -12.99 11.49
CA LYS A 114 21.29 -12.24 12.01
C LYS A 114 21.74 -10.97 12.72
N SER A 115 20.93 -9.93 12.58
CA SER A 115 21.11 -8.64 13.25
C SER A 115 19.91 -8.34 14.15
N ASN A 116 20.09 -7.51 15.17
CA ASN A 116 18.97 -7.07 16.00
C ASN A 116 18.11 -6.05 15.26
N LEU A 117 16.79 -6.25 15.32
CA LEU A 117 15.80 -5.33 14.78
C LEU A 117 15.32 -4.35 15.86
N ASN A 118 14.73 -3.24 15.43
CA ASN A 118 14.07 -2.26 16.32
C ASN A 118 12.82 -2.79 17.05
N THR A 119 12.45 -4.04 16.82
CA THR A 119 11.39 -4.76 17.54
C THR A 119 11.91 -5.50 18.77
N GLY A 120 13.23 -5.62 18.94
CA GLY A 120 13.86 -6.51 19.93
C GLY A 120 13.96 -7.97 19.46
N THR A 121 13.53 -8.28 18.24
CA THR A 121 13.71 -9.60 17.60
C THR A 121 14.92 -9.60 16.68
N GLN A 122 15.39 -10.78 16.29
CA GLN A 122 16.45 -10.89 15.29
C GLN A 122 15.88 -10.80 13.87
N SER A 123 16.71 -10.32 12.94
CA SER A 123 16.44 -10.32 11.50
C SER A 123 16.42 -11.75 10.96
N PRO A 124 15.83 -12.00 9.77
CA PRO A 124 16.09 -13.23 9.05
C PRO A 124 17.58 -13.36 8.73
N GLY A 125 18.09 -14.59 8.78
CA GLY A 125 19.48 -14.93 8.47
C GLY A 125 19.62 -15.57 7.07
N VAL A 126 20.83 -16.04 6.76
CA VAL A 126 21.16 -16.61 5.44
C VAL A 126 20.30 -17.81 5.07
N GLN A 127 19.89 -18.64 6.04
CA GLN A 127 19.04 -19.79 5.78
C GLN A 127 17.67 -19.37 5.21
N THR A 128 17.03 -18.39 5.86
CA THR A 128 15.76 -17.84 5.37
C THR A 128 15.94 -17.21 3.99
N TYR A 129 17.04 -16.51 3.76
CA TYR A 129 17.35 -15.95 2.44
C TYR A 129 17.49 -17.02 1.37
N HIS A 130 18.22 -18.11 1.63
CA HIS A 130 18.34 -19.26 0.71
C HIS A 130 16.99 -19.93 0.45
N ASP A 131 16.16 -20.09 1.48
CA ASP A 131 14.82 -20.65 1.31
C ASP A 131 13.96 -19.79 0.37
N ARG A 132 13.97 -18.46 0.58
CA ARG A 132 13.24 -17.50 -0.26
C ARG A 132 13.77 -17.46 -1.68
N LYS A 133 15.10 -17.46 -1.84
CA LYS A 133 15.77 -17.53 -3.14
C LYS A 133 15.38 -18.80 -3.89
N ARG A 134 15.46 -19.97 -3.23
CA ARG A 134 15.09 -21.27 -3.81
C ARG A 134 13.62 -21.32 -4.23
N GLU A 135 12.70 -20.84 -3.38
CA GLU A 135 11.27 -20.75 -3.73
C GLU A 135 11.04 -19.81 -4.93
N LEU A 136 11.70 -18.67 -4.97
CA LEU A 136 11.65 -17.74 -6.11
C LEU A 136 12.43 -18.24 -7.33
N SER A 137 13.32 -19.23 -7.23
CA SER A 137 14.04 -19.79 -8.38
C SER A 137 13.24 -20.82 -9.19
N ILE A 138 12.07 -21.24 -8.70
CA ILE A 138 11.23 -22.24 -9.38
C ILE A 138 10.78 -21.71 -10.75
N ALA A 139 10.93 -22.52 -11.81
CA ALA A 139 10.51 -22.14 -13.14
C ALA A 139 9.00 -21.84 -13.19
N ASN A 140 8.60 -20.83 -13.96
CA ASN A 140 7.21 -20.37 -14.04
C ASN A 140 6.28 -21.53 -14.44
N ASP A 141 6.68 -22.34 -15.41
CA ASP A 141 5.92 -23.51 -15.88
C ASP A 141 5.69 -24.58 -14.81
N ASP A 142 6.69 -24.84 -13.95
CA ASP A 142 6.57 -25.80 -12.86
C ASP A 142 5.67 -25.22 -11.76
N ALA A 143 5.79 -23.92 -11.47
CA ALA A 143 4.99 -23.24 -10.46
C ALA A 143 3.52 -23.08 -10.87
N PHE A 144 3.26 -22.73 -12.14
CA PHE A 144 1.90 -22.57 -12.66
C PHE A 144 1.17 -23.92 -12.71
N ARG A 145 1.87 -25.03 -13.01
CA ARG A 145 1.30 -26.38 -12.85
C ARG A 145 0.82 -26.63 -11.42
N VAL A 146 1.61 -26.27 -10.41
CA VAL A 146 1.20 -26.42 -9.00
C VAL A 146 -0.01 -25.55 -8.67
N VAL A 147 -0.01 -24.28 -9.09
CA VAL A 147 -1.13 -23.35 -8.88
C VAL A 147 -2.43 -23.87 -9.53
N ARG A 148 -2.32 -24.38 -10.76
CA ARG A 148 -3.44 -24.97 -11.54
C ARG A 148 -3.81 -26.38 -11.09
N ARG A 149 -3.03 -26.99 -10.17
CA ARG A 149 -3.18 -28.36 -9.69
C ARG A 149 -3.05 -29.41 -10.81
N LEU A 150 -2.15 -29.16 -11.76
CA LEU A 150 -1.77 -30.08 -12.83
C LEU A 150 -0.69 -31.06 -12.34
N PRO A 151 -0.62 -32.28 -12.91
CA PRO A 151 0.44 -33.23 -12.60
C PRO A 151 1.81 -32.68 -13.02
N PRO A 152 2.90 -33.07 -12.33
CA PRO A 152 4.24 -32.68 -12.74
C PRO A 152 4.61 -33.34 -14.07
N PRO A 153 5.56 -32.76 -14.84
CA PRO A 153 6.09 -33.40 -16.04
C PRO A 153 6.64 -34.80 -15.74
N LYS A 154 6.56 -35.69 -16.73
CA LYS A 154 7.04 -37.08 -16.61
C LYS A 154 8.46 -37.13 -16.03
N GLY A 155 8.64 -37.90 -14.95
CA GLY A 155 9.94 -38.10 -14.30
C GLY A 155 10.39 -36.95 -13.37
N LYS A 156 9.61 -35.87 -13.23
CA LYS A 156 9.89 -34.80 -12.27
C LYS A 156 8.99 -34.90 -11.04
N GLN A 157 9.54 -34.51 -9.88
CA GLN A 157 8.73 -34.29 -8.69
C GLN A 157 7.98 -32.97 -8.78
N GLN A 158 6.83 -32.87 -8.09
CA GLN A 158 6.07 -31.63 -8.03
C GLN A 158 6.86 -30.55 -7.28
N ALA A 159 6.92 -29.34 -7.86
CA ALA A 159 7.60 -28.21 -7.26
C ALA A 159 6.98 -27.82 -5.91
N ARG A 160 7.81 -27.47 -4.94
CA ARG A 160 7.38 -27.02 -3.60
C ARG A 160 7.43 -25.51 -3.52
N LEU A 161 6.29 -24.85 -3.69
CA LEU A 161 6.23 -23.39 -3.73
C LEU A 161 6.39 -22.72 -2.37
N GLY A 162 6.10 -23.42 -1.26
CA GLY A 162 6.29 -22.90 0.09
C GLY A 162 5.61 -21.53 0.28
N ASN A 163 6.38 -20.53 0.70
CA ASN A 163 5.87 -19.19 0.96
C ASN A 163 5.66 -18.37 -0.33
N ALA A 164 6.30 -18.76 -1.43
CA ALA A 164 6.09 -18.17 -2.75
C ALA A 164 4.80 -18.60 -3.45
N TYR A 165 4.01 -19.52 -2.86
CA TYR A 165 2.75 -19.97 -3.48
C TYR A 165 1.84 -18.81 -3.88
N GLU A 166 1.65 -17.84 -2.99
CA GLU A 166 0.78 -16.69 -3.26
C GLU A 166 1.35 -15.77 -4.35
N PHE A 167 2.69 -15.62 -4.40
CA PHE A 167 3.36 -14.88 -5.46
C PHE A 167 3.12 -15.53 -6.83
N TYR A 168 3.37 -16.84 -6.96
CA TYR A 168 3.13 -17.55 -8.21
C TYR A 168 1.65 -17.62 -8.59
N ARG A 169 0.75 -17.68 -7.60
CA ARG A 169 -0.69 -17.61 -7.84
C ARG A 169 -1.09 -16.26 -8.45
N CYS A 170 -0.51 -15.16 -7.97
CA CYS A 170 -0.71 -13.84 -8.57
C CYS A 170 -0.03 -13.72 -9.94
N LEU A 171 1.20 -14.23 -10.11
CA LEU A 171 1.93 -14.18 -11.38
C LEU A 171 1.27 -15.04 -12.47
N GLU A 172 0.71 -16.20 -12.11
CA GLU A 172 -0.07 -17.04 -13.03
C GLU A 172 -1.30 -16.27 -13.54
N ALA A 173 -1.99 -15.56 -12.65
CA ALA A 173 -3.15 -14.75 -13.03
C ALA A 173 -2.79 -13.61 -14.01
N PHE A 174 -1.54 -13.11 -13.98
CA PHE A 174 -1.04 -12.13 -14.94
C PHE A 174 -0.95 -12.68 -16.36
N THR A 175 -0.72 -13.99 -16.52
CA THR A 175 -0.57 -14.62 -17.84
C THR A 175 -1.83 -14.52 -18.70
N THR A 176 -2.98 -14.24 -18.09
CA THR A 176 -4.23 -13.91 -18.79
C THR A 176 -4.10 -12.63 -19.65
N PHE A 177 -3.27 -11.68 -19.21
CA PHE A 177 -3.19 -10.32 -19.75
C PHE A 177 -1.80 -9.94 -20.28
N TRP A 178 -0.76 -10.66 -19.86
CA TRP A 178 0.64 -10.43 -20.25
C TRP A 178 1.27 -11.74 -20.70
N ASP A 179 2.13 -11.66 -21.71
CA ASP A 179 2.92 -12.81 -22.13
C ASP A 179 4.02 -13.07 -21.09
N ASP A 180 4.31 -14.34 -20.82
CA ASP A 180 5.42 -14.71 -19.94
C ASP A 180 6.76 -14.41 -20.65
N THR A 181 7.45 -13.37 -20.20
CA THR A 181 8.69 -12.87 -20.80
C THR A 181 9.88 -13.81 -20.58
N SER A 182 9.74 -14.85 -19.74
CA SER A 182 10.73 -15.91 -19.64
C SER A 182 10.70 -16.87 -20.84
N LYS A 183 9.61 -16.83 -21.64
CA LYS A 183 9.43 -17.62 -22.85
C LYS A 183 9.82 -16.81 -24.10
N PRO A 184 10.31 -17.49 -25.16
CA PRO A 184 10.51 -16.82 -26.44
C PRO A 184 9.19 -16.23 -26.94
N ALA A 185 9.27 -15.05 -27.56
CA ALA A 185 8.09 -14.37 -28.11
C ALA A 185 7.32 -15.33 -29.04
N PRO A 186 5.98 -15.37 -28.95
CA PRO A 186 5.18 -16.23 -29.81
C PRO A 186 5.52 -15.94 -31.27
N LYS A 187 5.89 -16.97 -32.04
CA LYS A 187 6.03 -16.83 -33.49
C LYS A 187 4.64 -16.51 -34.02
N VAL A 188 4.41 -15.26 -34.41
CA VAL A 188 3.19 -14.85 -35.13
C VAL A 188 3.07 -15.78 -36.33
N ALA A 189 2.04 -16.62 -36.33
CA ALA A 189 1.81 -17.58 -37.39
C ALA A 189 1.63 -16.83 -38.71
N ALA A 190 2.68 -16.79 -39.52
CA ALA A 190 2.57 -16.46 -40.93
C ALA A 190 1.64 -17.51 -41.54
N ALA A 191 0.48 -17.04 -42.00
CA ALA A 191 -0.47 -17.86 -42.74
C ALA A 191 0.25 -18.48 -43.95
N THR A 192 0.44 -19.79 -43.93
CA THR A 192 0.65 -20.57 -45.14
C THR A 192 -0.06 -21.90 -44.99
N ASP A 193 -1.18 -22.00 -45.70
CA ASP A 193 -1.94 -23.22 -45.94
C ASP A 193 -1.07 -24.27 -46.63
N THR A 194 -1.12 -25.51 -46.17
CA THR A 194 -1.52 -26.68 -46.99
C THR A 194 -1.60 -27.94 -46.13
N PRO A 195 -2.67 -28.75 -46.27
CA PRO A 195 -2.76 -30.05 -45.61
C PRO A 195 -2.23 -31.14 -46.55
N THR A 196 -1.53 -32.13 -46.01
CA THR A 196 -1.51 -33.46 -46.64
C THR A 196 -1.54 -34.51 -45.54
N ALA A 197 -2.64 -35.25 -45.52
CA ALA A 197 -2.85 -36.40 -44.67
C ALA A 197 -2.07 -37.60 -45.22
N GLN A 198 -1.53 -38.43 -44.33
CA GLN A 198 -1.47 -39.87 -44.55
C GLN A 198 -1.38 -40.63 -43.22
N ASP A 199 -2.27 -41.62 -43.10
CA ASP A 199 -2.45 -42.57 -42.02
C ASP A 199 -1.20 -43.43 -41.74
N ALA A 200 -0.96 -43.74 -40.46
CA ALA A 200 -0.57 -45.08 -40.02
C ALA A 200 -0.83 -45.27 -38.51
N THR A 201 -1.54 -46.35 -38.20
CA THR A 201 -1.89 -46.92 -36.90
C THR A 201 -0.70 -47.19 -35.97
N SER A 202 -0.83 -46.91 -34.67
CA SER A 202 -0.25 -47.73 -33.58
C SER A 202 -0.76 -47.33 -32.18
N GLU A 203 -1.33 -48.30 -31.46
CA GLU A 203 -1.92 -48.22 -30.12
C GLU A 203 -0.90 -48.08 -28.97
N ALA A 204 0.18 -47.32 -29.16
CA ALA A 204 1.13 -46.95 -28.09
C ALA A 204 0.98 -45.49 -27.61
N ALA A 205 0.07 -44.72 -28.23
CA ALA A 205 0.01 -43.27 -28.10
C ALA A 205 -0.79 -42.73 -26.90
N GLN A 206 -1.48 -43.57 -26.12
CA GLN A 206 -2.36 -43.07 -25.03
C GLN A 206 -1.58 -42.36 -23.92
N GLY A 207 -0.39 -42.87 -23.58
CA GLY A 207 0.48 -42.28 -22.55
C GLY A 207 1.22 -41.03 -23.01
N ASP A 208 1.35 -40.81 -24.31
CA ASP A 208 2.02 -39.64 -24.89
C ASP A 208 1.04 -38.53 -25.26
N ALA A 209 -0.15 -38.89 -25.73
CA ALA A 209 -1.25 -37.95 -26.00
C ALA A 209 -1.74 -37.26 -24.72
N ASP A 210 -1.83 -37.95 -23.59
CA ASP A 210 -2.23 -37.35 -22.31
C ASP A 210 -1.13 -36.46 -21.72
N ALA A 211 0.14 -36.74 -22.05
CA ALA A 211 1.28 -35.91 -21.65
C ALA A 211 1.38 -34.63 -22.51
N GLN A 212 1.24 -34.77 -23.84
CA GLN A 212 1.15 -33.63 -24.76
C GLN A 212 -0.07 -32.77 -24.48
N LYS A 213 -1.21 -33.38 -24.13
CA LYS A 213 -2.43 -32.65 -23.75
C LYS A 213 -2.23 -31.89 -22.44
N ASN A 214 -1.61 -32.50 -21.43
CA ASN A 214 -1.26 -31.81 -20.18
C ASN A 214 -0.22 -30.71 -20.39
N ASP A 215 0.71 -30.86 -21.33
CA ASP A 215 1.72 -29.83 -21.64
C ASP A 215 1.11 -28.65 -22.43
N LEU A 216 0.19 -28.92 -23.36
CA LEU A 216 -0.60 -27.90 -24.05
C LEU A 216 -1.60 -27.18 -23.12
N GLU A 217 -2.20 -27.89 -22.16
CA GLU A 217 -3.05 -27.30 -21.11
C GLU A 217 -2.23 -26.56 -20.03
N ALA A 218 -0.95 -26.89 -19.88
CA ALA A 218 -0.03 -26.20 -18.97
C ALA A 218 0.50 -24.89 -19.55
N GLU A 219 0.52 -24.72 -20.88
CA GLU A 219 1.03 -23.50 -21.49
C GLU A 219 0.09 -22.32 -21.26
N SER A 220 0.53 -21.37 -20.44
CA SER A 220 -0.23 -20.15 -20.17
C SER A 220 -0.24 -19.25 -21.40
N VAL A 221 -1.39 -19.13 -22.06
CA VAL A 221 -1.58 -18.23 -23.21
C VAL A 221 -2.37 -17.00 -22.78
N ARG A 222 -1.91 -15.83 -23.22
CA ARG A 222 -2.60 -14.56 -23.02
C ARG A 222 -3.93 -14.55 -23.76
N THR A 223 -4.97 -14.11 -23.06
CA THR A 223 -6.35 -14.10 -23.57
C THR A 223 -6.94 -12.69 -23.64
N SER A 224 -6.26 -11.69 -23.06
CA SER A 224 -6.71 -10.31 -22.97
C SER A 224 -5.56 -9.33 -23.17
N ALA A 225 -5.89 -8.05 -23.37
CA ALA A 225 -4.89 -6.98 -23.46
C ALA A 225 -4.39 -6.59 -22.05
N GLY A 226 -3.11 -6.23 -21.92
CA GLY A 226 -2.55 -5.76 -20.64
C GLY A 226 -3.26 -4.52 -20.08
N ALA A 227 -3.81 -3.69 -20.97
CA ALA A 227 -4.62 -2.52 -20.62
C ALA A 227 -5.95 -2.86 -19.91
N SER A 228 -6.54 -4.03 -20.17
CA SER A 228 -7.80 -4.45 -19.55
C SER A 228 -7.62 -5.17 -18.21
N MET A 229 -6.38 -5.40 -17.77
CA MET A 229 -6.11 -6.01 -16.47
C MET A 229 -6.72 -5.14 -15.34
N PRO A 230 -7.46 -5.73 -14.38
CA PRO A 230 -7.97 -5.01 -13.21
C PRO A 230 -6.85 -4.51 -12.28
N PHE A 231 -7.09 -3.40 -11.59
CA PHE A 231 -6.09 -2.76 -10.73
C PHE A 231 -5.66 -3.67 -9.56
N GLU A 232 -6.58 -4.46 -9.04
CA GLU A 232 -6.37 -5.35 -7.90
C GLU A 232 -5.28 -6.39 -8.17
N TYR A 233 -5.17 -6.88 -9.41
CA TYR A 233 -4.14 -7.85 -9.79
C TYR A 233 -2.74 -7.25 -9.59
N ARG A 234 -2.56 -5.98 -10.01
CA ARG A 234 -1.32 -5.21 -9.85
C ARG A 234 -0.94 -5.00 -8.39
N GLN A 235 -1.91 -4.69 -7.54
CA GLN A 235 -1.66 -4.59 -6.10
C GLN A 235 -1.33 -5.95 -5.48
N ASN A 236 -2.05 -7.01 -5.85
CA ASN A 236 -1.92 -8.33 -5.26
C ASN A 236 -0.57 -8.98 -5.56
N ILE A 237 -0.03 -8.85 -6.77
CA ILE A 237 1.30 -9.41 -7.08
C ILE A 237 2.40 -8.73 -6.26
N VAL A 238 2.32 -7.41 -6.12
CA VAL A 238 3.29 -6.60 -5.38
C VAL A 238 3.20 -6.90 -3.89
N HIS A 239 1.99 -7.03 -3.36
CA HIS A 239 1.77 -7.38 -1.95
C HIS A 239 2.22 -8.81 -1.67
N ALA A 240 1.96 -9.77 -2.57
CA ALA A 240 2.44 -11.15 -2.43
C ALA A 240 3.96 -11.23 -2.46
N PHE A 241 4.61 -10.51 -3.37
CA PHE A 241 6.06 -10.39 -3.46
C PHE A 241 6.67 -9.76 -2.20
N LEU A 242 6.11 -8.63 -1.74
CA LEU A 242 6.56 -7.97 -0.51
C LEU A 242 6.34 -8.84 0.73
N LYS A 243 5.20 -9.53 0.81
CA LYS A 243 4.88 -10.40 1.96
C LYS A 243 5.91 -11.52 2.11
N LEU A 244 6.41 -12.08 1.01
CA LEU A 244 7.44 -13.11 1.04
C LEU A 244 8.71 -12.66 1.78
N ILE A 245 9.00 -11.36 1.77
CA ILE A 245 10.25 -10.80 2.30
C ILE A 245 10.00 -10.06 3.60
N ALA A 246 9.11 -9.07 3.59
CA ALA A 246 8.84 -8.18 4.71
C ALA A 246 8.23 -8.90 5.92
N TYR A 247 7.53 -10.02 5.71
CA TYR A 247 6.94 -10.80 6.81
C TYR A 247 8.00 -11.38 7.74
N ASP A 248 9.14 -11.81 7.20
CA ASP A 248 10.26 -12.33 7.99
C ASP A 248 10.94 -11.22 8.84
N PHE A 249 10.72 -9.95 8.49
CA PHE A 249 11.11 -8.78 9.30
C PHE A 249 9.98 -8.29 10.23
N GLY A 250 8.90 -9.05 10.40
CA GLY A 250 7.75 -8.68 11.22
C GLY A 250 6.88 -7.57 10.60
N CYS A 251 6.91 -7.39 9.28
CA CYS A 251 6.21 -6.32 8.57
C CYS A 251 5.18 -6.87 7.56
N SER A 252 4.18 -6.06 7.23
CA SER A 252 3.16 -6.40 6.23
C SER A 252 2.78 -5.19 5.39
N ALA A 253 2.69 -5.39 4.07
CA ALA A 253 2.06 -4.45 3.16
C ALA A 253 0.54 -4.51 3.32
N GLN A 254 -0.14 -3.37 3.41
CA GLN A 254 -1.60 -3.27 3.45
C GLN A 254 -2.05 -1.84 3.09
N PRO A 255 -3.29 -1.67 2.57
CA PRO A 255 -3.87 -0.35 2.39
C PRO A 255 -4.06 0.36 3.74
N ALA A 256 -3.95 1.69 3.72
CA ALA A 256 -4.31 2.52 4.87
C ALA A 256 -5.83 2.49 5.09
N ARG A 257 -6.28 2.51 6.36
CA ARG A 257 -7.72 2.57 6.69
C ARG A 257 -8.34 3.94 6.39
N VAL A 258 -7.50 4.96 6.36
CA VAL A 258 -7.85 6.34 6.03
C VAL A 258 -7.10 6.71 4.75
N GLU A 259 -7.78 7.44 3.86
CA GLU A 259 -7.20 7.88 2.59
C GLU A 259 -5.86 8.63 2.82
N PRO A 260 -4.76 8.19 2.18
CA PRO A 260 -3.49 8.88 2.28
C PRO A 260 -3.54 10.22 1.56
N ARG A 261 -3.22 11.30 2.26
CA ARG A 261 -3.32 12.68 1.76
C ARG A 261 -2.04 13.45 2.00
N LEU A 262 -1.51 14.10 0.96
CA LEU A 262 -0.45 15.09 1.06
C LEU A 262 -1.10 16.40 1.46
N GLN A 263 -0.98 16.78 2.73
CA GLN A 263 -1.58 17.99 3.27
C GLN A 263 -0.73 19.20 2.90
N LEU A 264 -1.39 20.27 2.46
CA LEU A 264 -0.76 21.52 2.04
C LEU A 264 -1.42 22.67 2.79
N LYS A 265 -0.62 23.52 3.43
CA LYS A 265 -1.12 24.73 4.11
C LYS A 265 -0.35 25.94 3.62
N ALA A 266 -1.03 26.84 2.92
CA ALA A 266 -0.42 28.10 2.50
C ALA A 266 -0.15 28.99 3.73
N PRO A 267 0.93 29.79 3.73
CA PRO A 267 1.26 30.67 4.85
C PRO A 267 0.31 31.87 4.95
N ALA A 268 -0.03 32.52 3.82
CA ALA A 268 -0.92 33.68 3.78
C ALA A 268 -1.62 33.88 2.41
N PRO A 269 -2.95 34.05 2.36
CA PRO A 269 -3.90 33.73 3.44
C PRO A 269 -3.85 32.23 3.75
N PRO A 270 -4.04 31.81 5.02
CA PRO A 270 -3.93 30.42 5.40
C PRO A 270 -5.03 29.59 4.73
N ARG A 271 -4.63 28.76 3.76
CA ARG A 271 -5.54 27.88 3.02
C ARG A 271 -5.01 26.45 3.05
N SER A 272 -5.85 25.53 3.52
CA SER A 272 -5.55 24.11 3.51
C SER A 272 -6.12 23.44 2.27
N SER A 273 -5.32 22.58 1.63
CA SER A 273 -5.74 21.68 0.57
C SER A 273 -4.97 20.37 0.69
N TYR A 274 -5.27 19.39 -0.16
CA TYR A 274 -4.51 18.16 -0.19
C TYR A 274 -4.52 17.51 -1.58
N PHE A 275 -3.53 16.66 -1.82
CA PHE A 275 -3.55 15.66 -2.89
C PHE A 275 -3.81 14.28 -2.30
N ALA A 276 -4.79 13.56 -2.84
CA ALA A 276 -5.02 12.16 -2.50
C ALA A 276 -3.97 11.27 -3.19
N SER A 277 -3.55 10.21 -2.52
CA SER A 277 -2.65 9.20 -3.06
C SER A 277 -3.27 7.81 -2.97
N GLY A 278 -3.18 7.05 -4.06
CA GLY A 278 -3.57 5.63 -4.10
C GLY A 278 -2.49 4.68 -3.58
N CYS A 279 -1.43 5.18 -2.94
CA CYS A 279 -0.38 4.33 -2.40
C CYS A 279 -0.87 3.51 -1.20
N THR A 280 -0.38 2.28 -1.09
CA THR A 280 -0.47 1.49 0.14
C THR A 280 0.83 1.59 0.91
N PHE A 281 0.91 1.01 2.12
CA PHE A 281 2.12 1.11 2.93
C PHE A 281 2.58 -0.24 3.46
N VAL A 282 3.87 -0.32 3.76
CA VAL A 282 4.44 -1.35 4.60
C VAL A 282 4.38 -0.88 6.04
N TYR A 283 3.73 -1.67 6.90
CA TYR A 283 3.63 -1.41 8.34
C TYR A 283 4.35 -2.50 9.12
N ARG A 284 4.87 -2.12 10.29
CA ARG A 284 5.39 -3.08 11.26
C ARG A 284 4.22 -3.69 12.03
N SER A 285 4.33 -4.98 12.31
CA SER A 285 3.42 -5.66 13.23
C SER A 285 3.57 -5.10 14.64
N PRO A 286 2.48 -5.06 15.43
CA PRO A 286 2.56 -4.57 16.80
C PRO A 286 3.53 -5.38 17.65
N ARG A 287 4.25 -4.69 18.54
CA ARG A 287 5.20 -5.30 19.47
C ARG A 287 4.54 -6.15 20.56
N THR A 288 3.26 -5.91 20.86
CA THR A 288 2.52 -6.62 21.92
C THR A 288 1.29 -7.33 21.39
N ARG A 289 0.93 -8.44 22.04
CA ARG A 289 -0.23 -9.26 21.68
C ARG A 289 -1.54 -8.50 21.87
N GLU A 290 -1.61 -7.64 22.88
CA GLU A 290 -2.75 -6.78 23.19
C GLU A 290 -3.00 -5.77 22.07
N ALA A 291 -1.94 -5.11 21.60
CA ALA A 291 -2.01 -4.18 20.48
C ALA A 291 -2.45 -4.88 19.18
N ALA A 292 -1.92 -6.09 18.93
CA ALA A 292 -2.34 -6.92 17.79
C ALA A 292 -3.83 -7.31 17.86
N ARG A 293 -4.34 -7.69 19.05
CA ARG A 293 -5.77 -7.98 19.25
C ARG A 293 -6.66 -6.76 19.02
N GLN A 294 -6.16 -5.57 19.34
CA GLN A 294 -6.86 -4.30 19.09
C GLN A 294 -6.79 -3.85 17.62
N GLY A 295 -6.05 -4.57 16.77
CA GLY A 295 -5.86 -4.25 15.36
C GLY A 295 -4.95 -3.05 15.12
N LEU A 296 -4.07 -2.73 16.06
CA LEU A 296 -3.07 -1.67 15.91
C LEU A 296 -2.01 -2.07 14.87
N ILE A 297 -1.36 -1.08 14.28
CA ILE A 297 -0.20 -1.21 13.38
C ILE A 297 0.76 -0.05 13.62
N ASP A 298 2.06 -0.24 13.41
CA ASP A 298 3.06 0.83 13.55
C ASP A 298 3.68 1.19 12.19
N GLY A 299 3.90 2.48 11.92
CA GLY A 299 4.57 2.94 10.70
C GLY A 299 4.01 4.25 10.15
N PRO A 300 4.02 4.49 8.83
CA PRO A 300 4.50 3.60 7.77
C PRO A 300 6.04 3.48 7.69
N ILE A 301 6.53 2.31 7.28
CA ILE A 301 7.95 2.04 7.00
C ILE A 301 8.32 2.52 5.59
N ALA A 302 7.49 2.14 4.61
CA ALA A 302 7.69 2.43 3.19
C ALA A 302 6.34 2.57 2.49
N ALA A 303 6.33 3.23 1.33
CA ALA A 303 5.17 3.29 0.45
C ALA A 303 5.24 2.21 -0.63
N VAL A 304 4.07 1.80 -1.12
CA VAL A 304 3.91 0.91 -2.27
C VAL A 304 3.00 1.60 -3.26
N SER A 305 3.50 1.79 -4.48
CA SER A 305 2.81 2.47 -5.57
C SER A 305 2.67 1.51 -6.76
N ALA A 306 1.62 0.69 -6.75
CA ALA A 306 1.26 -0.10 -7.93
C ALA A 306 0.34 0.73 -8.82
N ARG A 307 0.75 0.93 -10.08
CA ARG A 307 0.10 1.88 -10.99
C ARG A 307 -1.08 1.22 -11.71
N GLY A 308 -2.18 1.95 -11.85
CA GLY A 308 -3.29 1.57 -12.74
C GLY A 308 -3.09 2.03 -14.18
N THR A 309 -2.20 2.99 -14.41
CA THR A 309 -1.92 3.56 -15.73
C THR A 309 -1.18 2.54 -16.59
N THR A 310 -1.62 2.40 -17.84
CA THR A 310 -1.05 1.44 -18.79
C THR A 310 -0.46 2.08 -20.05
N SER A 311 -0.59 3.40 -20.22
CA SER A 311 0.02 4.16 -21.32
C SER A 311 1.07 5.15 -20.79
N PHE A 312 2.23 5.18 -21.45
CA PHE A 312 3.36 6.10 -21.19
C PHE A 312 3.89 6.68 -22.51
N GLU A 313 3.00 6.78 -23.49
CA GLU A 313 3.31 7.22 -24.85
C GLU A 313 3.67 8.71 -24.88
N THR A 314 2.97 9.53 -24.09
CA THR A 314 3.20 10.97 -24.04
C THR A 314 4.17 11.36 -22.92
N ASP A 315 4.88 12.47 -23.10
CA ASP A 315 5.71 13.04 -22.02
C ASP A 315 4.87 13.47 -20.81
N GLN A 316 3.62 13.86 -21.04
CA GLN A 316 2.70 14.22 -19.98
C GLN A 316 2.36 13.03 -19.07
N ASP A 317 2.14 11.85 -19.65
CA ASP A 317 1.90 10.63 -18.88
C ASP A 317 3.08 10.30 -17.98
N ARG A 318 4.30 10.43 -18.50
CA ARG A 318 5.56 10.20 -17.77
C ARG A 318 5.76 11.22 -16.63
N ILE A 319 5.39 12.48 -16.84
CA ILE A 319 5.46 13.54 -15.83
C ILE A 319 4.46 13.28 -14.70
N ILE A 320 3.19 13.04 -15.03
CA ILE A 320 2.13 12.75 -14.05
C ILE A 320 2.51 11.53 -13.23
N ASP A 321 3.05 10.52 -13.90
CA ASP A 321 3.49 9.30 -13.30
C ASP A 321 4.61 9.48 -12.27
N PHE A 322 5.67 10.20 -12.63
CA PHE A 322 6.74 10.51 -11.67
C PHE A 322 6.22 11.38 -10.52
N ALA A 323 5.32 12.32 -10.79
CA ALA A 323 4.69 13.13 -9.75
C ALA A 323 3.91 12.28 -8.72
N ARG A 324 3.25 11.19 -9.15
CA ARG A 324 2.58 10.25 -8.21
C ARG A 324 3.56 9.59 -7.25
N GLU A 325 4.77 9.23 -7.71
CA GLU A 325 5.81 8.68 -6.83
C GLU A 325 6.30 9.72 -5.81
N ILE A 326 6.51 10.96 -6.25
CA ILE A 326 6.89 12.06 -5.34
C ILE A 326 5.79 12.31 -4.31
N VAL A 327 4.52 12.32 -4.72
CA VAL A 327 3.38 12.43 -3.78
C VAL A 327 3.39 11.28 -2.79
N ALA A 328 3.57 10.03 -3.22
CA ALA A 328 3.67 8.89 -2.31
C ALA A 328 4.83 9.04 -1.31
N ALA A 329 5.99 9.55 -1.75
CA ALA A 329 7.13 9.84 -0.89
C ALA A 329 6.76 10.86 0.21
N LEU A 330 6.21 12.01 -0.22
CA LEU A 330 5.88 13.13 0.66
C LEU A 330 4.74 12.79 1.62
N VAL A 331 3.74 12.03 1.18
CA VAL A 331 2.68 11.48 2.06
C VAL A 331 3.29 10.58 3.12
N THR A 332 4.20 9.69 2.75
CA THR A 332 4.87 8.79 3.70
C THR A 332 5.67 9.58 4.72
N ALA A 333 6.43 10.59 4.27
CA ALA A 333 7.18 11.49 5.14
C ALA A 333 6.25 12.25 6.11
N GLN A 334 5.15 12.84 5.61
CA GLN A 334 4.16 13.51 6.46
C GLN A 334 3.48 12.57 7.45
N GLN A 335 3.25 11.30 7.12
CA GLN A 335 2.70 10.34 8.08
C GLN A 335 3.72 10.03 9.18
N ARG A 336 4.99 9.90 8.83
CA ARG A 336 6.07 9.61 9.79
C ARG A 336 6.33 10.78 10.74
N THR A 337 6.16 12.04 10.31
CA THR A 337 6.26 13.22 11.19
C THR A 337 5.11 13.36 12.18
N ARG A 338 4.05 12.56 12.07
CA ARG A 338 2.96 12.51 13.06
C ARG A 338 3.37 11.85 14.38
N GLN A 339 4.54 11.20 14.42
CA GLN A 339 5.06 10.57 15.63
C GLN A 339 5.06 11.56 16.81
N GLY A 340 4.41 11.15 17.92
CA GLY A 340 4.30 11.96 19.13
C GLY A 340 3.41 13.21 19.01
N LYS A 341 2.82 13.47 17.85
CA LYS A 341 1.93 14.62 17.61
C LYS A 341 0.46 14.22 17.79
N LYS A 342 -0.41 15.21 17.94
CA LYS A 342 -1.86 15.06 17.89
C LYS A 342 -2.38 15.70 16.61
N GLU A 343 -3.41 15.10 16.01
CA GLU A 343 -4.05 15.69 14.84
C GLU A 343 -4.69 17.03 15.21
N ILE A 344 -4.43 18.05 14.40
CA ILE A 344 -5.12 19.34 14.46
C ILE A 344 -6.05 19.39 13.25
N ARG A 345 -7.37 19.30 13.47
CA ARG A 345 -8.33 19.32 12.37
C ARG A 345 -8.68 20.76 11.99
N PRO A 346 -8.74 21.09 10.69
CA PRO A 346 -9.19 22.41 10.24
C PRO A 346 -10.55 22.79 10.84
N GLY A 347 -10.62 23.93 11.51
CA GLY A 347 -11.85 24.40 12.14
C GLY A 347 -12.18 23.75 13.48
N GLU A 348 -11.37 22.86 14.02
CA GLU A 348 -11.60 22.32 15.37
C GLU A 348 -11.50 23.42 16.44
N GLY A 349 -12.57 23.59 17.22
CA GLY A 349 -12.67 24.66 18.22
C GLY A 349 -13.06 26.03 17.67
N GLU A 350 -13.16 26.19 16.35
CA GLU A 350 -13.53 27.47 15.73
C GLU A 350 -15.02 27.80 15.88
N TRP A 351 -15.35 29.10 15.94
CA TRP A 351 -16.73 29.54 16.16
C TRP A 351 -17.68 29.06 15.07
N TRP A 352 -17.21 28.98 13.82
CA TRP A 352 -18.01 28.59 12.65
C TRP A 352 -18.25 27.08 12.56
N THR A 353 -17.55 26.26 13.37
CA THR A 353 -17.83 24.82 13.50
C THR A 353 -18.55 24.44 14.79
N THR A 354 -18.53 25.33 15.78
CA THR A 354 -19.08 25.09 17.11
C THR A 354 -20.42 25.79 17.34
N LYS A 355 -20.69 26.90 16.65
CA LYS A 355 -21.93 27.68 16.77
C LYS A 355 -22.86 27.48 15.56
N PRO A 356 -24.18 27.29 15.78
CA PRO A 356 -25.18 27.36 14.73
C PRO A 356 -25.17 28.74 14.01
N ARG A 357 -25.44 28.77 12.71
CA ARG A 357 -25.41 30.02 11.92
C ARG A 357 -26.60 30.96 12.23
N TRP A 358 -26.43 32.24 11.91
CA TRP A 358 -27.47 33.28 11.97
C TRP A 358 -28.66 32.91 11.07
N GLY A 359 -29.89 33.01 11.61
CA GLY A 359 -31.13 32.63 10.91
C GLY A 359 -31.66 31.22 11.23
N GLY A 360 -30.91 30.39 11.97
CA GLY A 360 -31.40 29.14 12.54
C GLY A 360 -31.65 29.29 14.04
N GLY A 361 -32.84 29.75 14.43
CA GLY A 361 -33.25 29.75 15.85
C GLY A 361 -33.19 28.34 16.47
N SER A 362 -33.27 28.27 17.80
CA SER A 362 -33.33 27.01 18.56
C SER A 362 -34.57 26.21 18.15
N GLY A 363 -34.41 25.29 17.19
CA GLY A 363 -35.39 24.26 16.87
C GLY A 363 -36.77 24.78 16.45
N GLY A 364 -36.89 25.16 15.18
CA GLY A 364 -38.18 25.17 14.48
C GLY A 364 -38.03 24.44 13.14
N PRO A 365 -39.02 23.67 12.68
CA PRO A 365 -38.98 23.06 11.35
C PRO A 365 -38.90 24.15 10.27
N ILE A 366 -37.92 24.05 9.38
CA ILE A 366 -37.78 24.94 8.22
C ILE A 366 -38.45 24.24 7.03
N GLY A 367 -39.61 24.77 6.62
CA GLY A 367 -40.19 24.55 5.28
C GLY A 367 -41.01 23.26 5.07
N ARG A 368 -42.33 23.44 4.90
CA ARG A 368 -43.33 22.53 4.28
C ARG A 368 -43.09 21.02 4.43
N GLU A 369 -43.36 20.50 5.61
CA GLU A 369 -43.99 19.18 5.77
C GLU A 369 -45.40 19.45 6.33
N ILE A 370 -46.25 20.07 5.50
CA ILE A 370 -47.70 19.96 5.66
C ILE A 370 -48.06 18.68 4.91
N ASP A 371 -48.61 17.73 5.66
CA ASP A 371 -49.36 16.54 5.23
C ASP A 371 -48.79 15.74 4.06
N ARG A 372 -48.32 14.54 4.38
CA ARG A 372 -49.02 13.30 4.00
C ARG A 372 -48.54 12.20 4.91
N ASP A 373 -49.33 11.92 5.94
CA ASP A 373 -49.80 10.57 6.26
C ASP A 373 -50.84 10.70 7.36
N ALA A 374 -52.01 11.19 6.95
CA ALA A 374 -53.24 10.82 7.60
C ALA A 374 -53.59 9.37 7.20
N VAL A 375 -54.21 8.69 8.17
CA VAL A 375 -54.82 7.34 8.16
C VAL A 375 -53.81 6.23 8.49
N GLN A 376 -53.93 5.44 9.57
CA GLN A 376 -55.14 4.83 10.14
C GLN A 376 -54.97 4.40 11.60
N GLY A 377 -56.00 4.67 12.43
CA GLY A 377 -56.40 3.84 13.58
C GLY A 377 -55.69 4.11 14.91
N ASP A 378 -56.35 4.81 15.83
CA ASP A 378 -57.22 4.09 16.76
C ASP A 378 -58.26 5.05 17.37
N LYS A 379 -59.45 4.51 17.59
CA LYS A 379 -60.64 5.21 18.09
C LYS A 379 -60.88 4.69 19.51
N ASP A 380 -61.41 5.56 20.36
CA ASP A 380 -61.71 5.37 21.80
C ASP A 380 -60.50 5.74 22.69
N GLU A 381 -60.59 6.63 23.68
CA GLU A 381 -61.66 6.90 24.64
C GLU A 381 -61.79 8.39 25.04
N LYS A 382 -62.93 8.67 25.68
CA LYS A 382 -63.39 9.95 26.21
C LYS A 382 -62.79 10.31 27.59
N THR A 383 -62.57 11.62 27.73
CA THR A 383 -62.93 12.53 28.85
C THR A 383 -62.11 12.62 30.15
N ALA A 384 -61.90 13.92 30.49
CA ALA A 384 -61.75 14.55 31.82
C ALA A 384 -60.44 14.31 32.58
N SER A 385 -59.87 15.22 33.38
CA SER A 385 -59.94 16.67 33.58
C SER A 385 -58.93 16.99 34.70
N ARG A 386 -58.24 18.14 34.64
CA ARG A 386 -57.73 18.98 35.76
C ARG A 386 -56.78 18.42 36.84
N GLY A 387 -55.80 19.28 37.18
CA GLY A 387 -55.20 19.46 38.52
C GLY A 387 -53.78 18.91 38.64
N SER A 388 -52.74 19.74 38.55
CA SER A 388 -52.12 20.55 39.63
C SER A 388 -51.14 19.78 40.54
N ALA A 389 -49.89 20.25 40.46
CA ALA A 389 -48.98 20.63 41.56
C ALA A 389 -48.29 19.56 42.44
N GLU A 390 -46.97 19.78 42.58
CA GLU A 390 -46.10 19.58 43.77
C GLU A 390 -45.88 18.14 44.28
N GLY A 391 -44.75 17.71 44.84
CA GLY A 391 -43.46 18.26 45.24
C GLY A 391 -42.57 17.06 45.61
N ALA A 392 -41.27 17.12 45.32
CA ALA A 392 -40.16 17.22 46.30
C ALA A 392 -39.87 16.00 47.22
N ALA A 393 -38.59 15.60 47.18
CA ALA A 393 -37.78 14.90 48.21
C ALA A 393 -38.14 13.44 48.57
N ALA A 394 -37.31 12.44 48.23
CA ALA A 394 -36.03 12.02 48.82
C ALA A 394 -36.17 10.81 49.78
N THR A 395 -35.30 9.80 49.57
CA THR A 395 -34.60 8.92 50.55
C THR A 395 -34.71 7.40 50.34
N THR A 396 -33.52 6.83 50.12
CA THR A 396 -32.90 5.61 50.68
C THR A 396 -33.49 4.20 50.51
N ALA A 397 -32.62 3.36 49.93
CA ALA A 397 -32.15 2.05 50.39
C ALA A 397 -32.97 0.77 50.11
N SER A 398 -32.36 -0.05 49.25
CA SER A 398 -32.07 -1.48 49.44
C SER A 398 -33.23 -2.48 49.55
N GLN A 399 -33.48 -3.23 48.46
CA GLN A 399 -33.54 -4.70 48.53
C GLN A 399 -33.51 -5.33 47.13
N ALA A 400 -32.55 -6.24 46.92
CA ALA A 400 -32.60 -7.29 45.92
C ALA A 400 -33.70 -8.28 46.35
N THR A 401 -34.57 -8.82 45.48
CA THR A 401 -34.25 -9.90 44.56
C THR A 401 -35.52 -10.30 43.77
N THR A 402 -35.29 -10.92 42.60
CA THR A 402 -36.21 -11.74 41.79
C THR A 402 -37.32 -11.04 40.98
N ARG A 403 -37.17 -11.06 39.65
CA ARG A 403 -38.21 -11.38 38.66
C ARG A 403 -37.61 -11.51 37.24
N PRO A 404 -38.32 -12.13 36.27
CA PRO A 404 -37.76 -13.10 35.35
C PRO A 404 -37.49 -12.54 33.95
N SER A 405 -36.87 -13.39 33.14
CA SER A 405 -36.65 -13.31 31.70
C SER A 405 -37.75 -12.63 30.89
N GLY A 406 -37.33 -11.78 29.94
CA GLY A 406 -38.09 -11.52 28.72
C GLY A 406 -38.42 -10.06 28.44
N MET A 407 -37.41 -9.22 28.14
CA MET A 407 -37.60 -7.98 27.37
C MET A 407 -36.40 -7.78 26.42
N PRO A 408 -36.61 -7.51 25.13
CA PRO A 408 -35.52 -7.23 24.21
C PRO A 408 -34.84 -5.91 24.61
N ALA A 409 -33.50 -5.94 24.64
CA ALA A 409 -32.67 -4.78 24.94
C ALA A 409 -33.10 -3.59 24.09
N THR A 410 -33.50 -2.50 24.75
CA THR A 410 -33.76 -1.21 24.09
C THR A 410 -32.47 -0.81 23.39
N LYS A 411 -32.46 -0.90 22.05
CA LYS A 411 -31.39 -0.35 21.23
C LYS A 411 -31.28 1.11 21.63
N ARG A 412 -30.17 1.50 22.28
CA ARG A 412 -29.86 2.91 22.52
C ARG A 412 -30.06 3.63 21.18
N PRO A 413 -30.98 4.59 21.08
CA PRO A 413 -31.19 5.30 19.84
C PRO A 413 -29.84 5.92 19.49
N ARG A 414 -29.25 5.49 18.36
CA ARG A 414 -28.12 6.21 17.79
C ARG A 414 -28.61 7.63 17.63
N LYS A 415 -28.03 8.56 18.38
CA LYS A 415 -28.32 9.99 18.32
C LYS A 415 -27.73 10.53 17.01
N GLN A 416 -28.19 9.99 15.88
CA GLN A 416 -27.91 10.53 14.58
C GLN A 416 -28.82 11.75 14.48
N MET A 417 -28.23 12.93 14.57
CA MET A 417 -28.97 14.18 14.48
C MET A 417 -29.78 14.19 13.18
N SER A 418 -30.96 14.81 13.24
CA SER A 418 -31.82 15.00 12.06
C SER A 418 -30.99 15.62 10.92
N ILE A 419 -31.26 15.23 9.68
CA ILE A 419 -30.56 15.74 8.49
C ILE A 419 -30.50 17.28 8.46
N TYR A 420 -31.52 17.94 9.02
CA TYR A 420 -31.62 19.38 9.18
C TYR A 420 -30.60 19.97 10.16
N ASP A 421 -30.28 19.26 11.25
CA ASP A 421 -29.27 19.70 12.20
C ASP A 421 -27.85 19.54 11.64
N ASN A 422 -27.63 18.56 10.76
CA ASN A 422 -26.37 18.44 10.02
C ASN A 422 -26.20 19.59 9.00
N TYR A 423 -27.29 20.15 8.48
CA TYR A 423 -27.24 21.29 7.57
C TYR A 423 -26.98 22.62 8.30
N ARG A 424 -27.45 22.76 9.55
CA ARG A 424 -27.31 23.99 10.36
C ARG A 424 -25.92 24.18 10.97
N MET A 425 -25.14 23.11 11.11
CA MET A 425 -23.80 23.14 11.71
C MET A 425 -22.75 22.72 10.68
N VAL A 426 -21.81 23.61 10.35
CA VAL A 426 -20.57 23.16 9.70
C VAL A 426 -19.81 22.35 10.73
N ARG A 427 -19.39 21.14 10.38
CA ARG A 427 -18.54 20.34 11.26
C ARG A 427 -17.09 20.42 10.77
N PRO A 428 -16.10 20.30 11.68
CA PRO A 428 -14.75 20.05 11.24
C PRO A 428 -14.74 18.74 10.42
N PRO A 429 -13.80 18.61 9.46
CA PRO A 429 -13.68 17.39 8.68
C PRO A 429 -13.43 16.19 9.60
N SER A 430 -13.78 14.99 9.13
CA SER A 430 -13.40 13.75 9.80
C SER A 430 -11.88 13.68 9.95
N SER A 431 -11.43 12.96 10.99
CA SER A 431 -10.00 12.70 11.20
C SER A 431 -9.38 12.10 9.93
N SER A 432 -8.23 12.65 9.54
CA SER A 432 -7.36 12.16 8.47
C SER A 432 -6.26 11.24 8.99
N TRP A 433 -6.27 10.96 10.30
CA TRP A 433 -5.33 10.09 10.99
C TRP A 433 -6.05 8.79 11.34
N ASP A 434 -5.38 7.66 11.11
CA ASP A 434 -5.94 6.36 11.47
C ASP A 434 -5.78 6.15 12.98
N PRO A 435 -6.88 6.03 13.76
CA PRO A 435 -6.82 5.80 15.20
C PRO A 435 -6.22 4.44 15.58
N LYS A 436 -6.09 3.52 14.61
CA LYS A 436 -5.43 2.22 14.77
C LYS A 436 -4.00 2.21 14.24
N CYS A 437 -3.50 3.32 13.70
CA CYS A 437 -2.11 3.45 13.29
C CYS A 437 -1.32 4.24 14.32
N ARG A 438 -0.27 3.63 14.85
CA ARG A 438 0.75 4.33 15.62
C ARG A 438 1.77 4.89 14.64
N TYR A 439 1.67 6.20 14.40
CA TYR A 439 2.60 6.86 13.49
C TYR A 439 4.00 6.92 14.09
N GLU A 440 4.98 6.33 13.39
CA GLU A 440 6.38 6.27 13.80
C GLU A 440 7.31 6.45 12.59
N SER A 441 8.36 7.25 12.73
CA SER A 441 9.43 7.42 11.73
C SER A 441 10.45 6.27 11.82
N ILE A 442 9.98 5.04 11.61
CA ILE A 442 10.78 3.82 11.75
C ILE A 442 11.98 3.85 10.77
N GLY A 443 13.19 3.66 11.29
CA GLY A 443 14.42 3.65 10.50
C GLY A 443 14.98 5.02 10.11
N LYS A 444 14.30 6.13 10.47
CA LYS A 444 14.82 7.50 10.28
C LYS A 444 16.08 7.70 11.13
N VAL A 445 17.11 8.32 10.53
CA VAL A 445 18.32 8.73 11.27
C VAL A 445 18.01 9.99 12.08
N GLN A 446 18.15 9.91 13.40
CA GLN A 446 17.88 11.04 14.28
C GLN A 446 18.89 12.17 14.06
N GLY A 447 18.41 13.41 14.02
CA GLY A 447 19.25 14.60 13.85
C GLY A 447 19.80 14.83 12.43
N ALA A 448 19.47 13.98 11.45
CA ALA A 448 19.97 14.13 10.07
C ALA A 448 19.41 15.35 9.30
N GLY A 449 18.29 15.94 9.79
CA GLY A 449 17.58 17.02 9.10
C GLY A 449 16.79 16.58 7.86
N TYR A 450 16.70 15.28 7.61
CA TYR A 450 15.93 14.67 6.53
C TYR A 450 15.44 13.26 6.92
N ASP A 451 14.50 12.74 6.15
CA ASP A 451 14.07 11.34 6.20
C ASP A 451 14.35 10.66 4.84
N ASP A 452 14.84 9.42 4.87
CA ASP A 452 15.04 8.62 3.66
C ASP A 452 13.82 7.70 3.49
N ILE A 453 12.92 8.09 2.57
CA ILE A 453 11.66 7.40 2.32
C ILE A 453 11.83 6.38 1.19
N PHE A 454 11.45 5.14 1.45
CA PHE A 454 11.44 4.10 0.43
C PHE A 454 10.07 3.93 -0.22
N ILE A 455 10.09 3.70 -1.53
CA ILE A 455 8.89 3.40 -2.33
C ILE A 455 9.17 2.17 -3.17
N LEU A 456 8.33 1.15 -3.03
CA LEU A 456 8.25 0.10 -4.04
C LEU A 456 7.27 0.56 -5.12
N SER A 457 7.79 0.90 -6.28
CA SER A 457 7.00 1.24 -7.45
C SER A 457 6.78 0.02 -8.32
N SER A 458 5.57 -0.16 -8.83
CA SER A 458 5.24 -1.27 -9.71
C SER A 458 4.49 -0.79 -10.93
N LEU A 459 4.92 -1.32 -12.07
CA LEU A 459 4.32 -1.11 -13.36
C LEU A 459 4.20 -2.44 -14.10
N PHE A 460 2.98 -2.84 -14.44
CA PHE A 460 2.71 -4.16 -15.04
C PHE A 460 3.25 -5.29 -14.14
N HIS A 461 4.00 -6.24 -14.69
CA HIS A 461 4.73 -7.28 -13.95
C HIS A 461 6.14 -6.83 -13.51
N HIS A 462 6.46 -5.54 -13.59
CA HIS A 462 7.75 -5.00 -13.17
C HIS A 462 7.68 -4.26 -11.85
N VAL A 463 8.79 -4.27 -11.12
CA VAL A 463 8.98 -3.52 -9.88
C VAL A 463 10.30 -2.75 -9.90
N CYS A 464 10.34 -1.60 -9.26
CA CYS A 464 11.58 -0.89 -8.93
C CYS A 464 11.47 -0.28 -7.52
N ILE A 465 12.62 0.01 -6.90
CA ILE A 465 12.66 0.67 -5.59
C ILE A 465 13.23 2.07 -5.75
N LEU A 466 12.57 3.03 -5.10
CA LEU A 466 13.05 4.39 -4.95
C LEU A 466 13.44 4.67 -3.51
N ARG A 467 14.54 5.39 -3.32
CA ARG A 467 14.83 6.14 -2.09
C ARG A 467 14.67 7.62 -2.39
N VAL A 468 13.77 8.29 -1.67
CA VAL A 468 13.56 9.72 -1.73
C VAL A 468 14.03 10.33 -0.41
N ARG A 469 15.07 11.15 -0.47
CA ARG A 469 15.52 11.95 0.67
C ARG A 469 14.65 13.20 0.77
N VAL A 470 13.83 13.26 1.82
CA VAL A 470 12.89 14.34 2.09
C VAL A 470 13.44 15.20 3.23
N PRO A 471 13.89 16.45 2.98
CA PRO A 471 14.32 17.35 4.04
C PRO A 471 13.19 17.66 5.00
N ASP A 472 13.49 17.72 6.31
CA ASP A 472 12.51 18.09 7.34
C ASP A 472 11.95 19.50 7.07
N ARG A 473 12.82 20.40 6.60
CA ARG A 473 12.45 21.76 6.19
C ARG A 473 11.37 21.81 5.12
N LEU A 474 11.36 20.87 4.17
CA LEU A 474 10.32 20.83 3.14
C LEU A 474 8.96 20.54 3.79
N LEU A 475 8.90 19.63 4.75
CA LEU A 475 7.66 19.27 5.44
C LEU A 475 7.12 20.44 6.27
N GLU A 476 7.99 21.23 6.90
CA GLU A 476 7.61 22.48 7.57
C GLU A 476 6.97 23.48 6.59
N VAL A 477 7.57 23.67 5.42
CA VAL A 477 7.03 24.56 4.37
C VAL A 477 5.67 24.06 3.89
N LEU A 478 5.50 22.76 3.66
CA LEU A 478 4.20 22.17 3.30
C LEU A 478 3.14 22.33 4.41
N GLU A 479 3.57 22.38 5.68
CA GLU A 479 2.72 22.66 6.85
C GLU A 479 2.49 24.17 7.10
N GLY A 480 3.01 25.04 6.22
CA GLY A 480 2.75 26.49 6.23
C GLY A 480 3.81 27.34 6.93
N ALA A 481 5.01 26.81 7.16
CA ALA A 481 6.14 27.64 7.55
C ALA A 481 6.46 28.69 6.47
N GLU A 482 6.92 29.87 6.90
CA GLU A 482 7.36 30.92 5.98
C GLU A 482 8.52 30.42 5.11
N ASP A 483 8.46 30.74 3.83
CA ASP A 483 9.49 30.41 2.86
C ASP A 483 9.70 31.61 1.94
N VAL A 484 10.94 31.87 1.52
CA VAL A 484 11.21 33.00 0.64
C VAL A 484 10.88 32.58 -0.78
N ALA A 485 9.88 33.24 -1.37
CA ALA A 485 9.48 33.06 -2.76
C ALA A 485 10.71 33.07 -3.69
N GLY A 486 10.81 32.09 -4.58
CA GLY A 486 11.97 31.95 -5.47
C GLY A 486 13.15 31.14 -4.92
N THR A 487 13.19 30.84 -3.63
CA THR A 487 14.29 30.05 -3.02
C THR A 487 13.82 28.64 -2.65
N CYS A 488 14.66 27.62 -2.87
CA CYS A 488 14.41 26.28 -2.31
C CYS A 488 15.08 26.21 -0.94
N SER A 489 14.45 26.76 0.11
CA SER A 489 15.05 26.80 1.46
C SER A 489 15.34 25.41 2.04
N TRP A 490 14.70 24.37 1.53
CA TRP A 490 14.94 22.96 1.86
C TRP A 490 16.06 22.31 1.03
N GLY A 491 16.69 23.03 0.10
CA GLY A 491 17.77 22.54 -0.77
C GLY A 491 17.27 21.73 -1.98
N GLY A 492 16.46 20.70 -1.76
CA GLY A 492 15.87 19.89 -2.83
C GLY A 492 15.53 18.45 -2.41
N LEU A 493 15.05 17.66 -3.36
CA LEU A 493 14.72 16.24 -3.18
C LEU A 493 15.70 15.37 -3.97
N GLU A 494 16.51 14.56 -3.28
CA GLU A 494 17.31 13.52 -3.95
C GLU A 494 16.48 12.25 -4.09
N VAL A 495 16.33 11.79 -5.32
CA VAL A 495 15.65 10.54 -5.67
C VAL A 495 16.67 9.58 -6.24
N ARG A 496 16.80 8.39 -5.66
CA ARG A 496 17.56 7.27 -6.25
C ARG A 496 16.57 6.20 -6.66
N ARG A 497 16.63 5.75 -7.91
CA ARG A 497 15.74 4.72 -8.46
C ARG A 497 16.58 3.55 -8.94
N SER A 498 16.21 2.32 -8.58
CA SER A 498 16.80 1.11 -9.17
C SER A 498 16.40 0.93 -10.64
N ALA A 499 16.98 -0.05 -11.31
CA ALA A 499 16.40 -0.54 -12.56
C ALA A 499 14.97 -1.09 -12.32
N TRP A 500 14.22 -1.26 -13.41
CA TRP A 500 12.98 -2.05 -13.41
C TRP A 500 13.32 -3.54 -13.50
N TYR A 501 12.70 -4.35 -12.65
CA TYR A 501 12.89 -5.80 -12.58
C TYR A 501 11.61 -6.51 -12.98
N ASP A 502 11.69 -7.37 -13.97
CA ASP A 502 10.60 -8.23 -14.44
C ASP A 502 10.40 -9.43 -13.51
N LEU A 503 9.21 -9.55 -12.93
CA LEU A 503 8.87 -10.63 -12.02
C LEU A 503 8.71 -12.00 -12.71
N PHE A 504 8.56 -12.04 -14.05
CA PHE A 504 8.59 -13.30 -14.80
C PHE A 504 10.01 -13.88 -14.91
N LEU A 505 11.05 -13.04 -14.89
CA LEU A 505 12.43 -13.46 -15.05
C LEU A 505 13.06 -13.81 -13.70
N VAL A 506 13.60 -15.03 -13.60
CA VAL A 506 14.15 -15.59 -12.35
C VAL A 506 15.24 -14.70 -11.76
N ASP A 507 16.21 -14.31 -12.58
CA ASP A 507 17.34 -13.51 -12.12
C ASP A 507 16.89 -12.12 -11.66
N GLN A 508 15.92 -11.52 -12.35
CA GLN A 508 15.44 -10.17 -12.03
C GLN A 508 14.57 -10.14 -10.77
N ARG A 509 13.70 -11.14 -10.55
CA ARG A 509 12.92 -11.20 -9.30
C ARG A 509 13.77 -11.54 -8.08
N ILE A 510 14.88 -12.27 -8.24
CA ILE A 510 15.87 -12.47 -7.17
C ILE A 510 16.61 -11.16 -6.86
N GLN A 511 17.03 -10.40 -7.88
CA GLN A 511 17.63 -9.07 -7.66
C GLN A 511 16.66 -8.10 -6.98
N ALA A 512 15.39 -8.10 -7.39
CA ALA A 512 14.35 -7.33 -6.71
C ALA A 512 14.17 -7.76 -5.25
N MET A 513 14.26 -9.07 -4.97
CA MET A 513 14.17 -9.60 -3.60
C MET A 513 15.33 -9.08 -2.75
N GLN A 514 16.55 -9.09 -3.26
CA GLN A 514 17.74 -8.56 -2.57
C GLN A 514 17.61 -7.06 -2.27
N LEU A 515 17.05 -6.27 -3.18
CA LEU A 515 16.77 -4.85 -2.96
C LEU A 515 15.76 -4.62 -1.83
N VAL A 516 14.64 -5.36 -1.84
CA VAL A 516 13.64 -5.28 -0.76
C VAL A 516 14.25 -5.75 0.56
N TRP A 517 15.04 -6.82 0.56
CA TRP A 517 15.71 -7.33 1.74
C TRP A 517 16.67 -6.30 2.35
N GLY A 518 17.51 -5.66 1.53
CA GLY A 518 18.39 -4.58 1.98
C GLY A 518 17.63 -3.37 2.52
N MET A 519 16.52 -2.97 1.87
CA MET A 519 15.62 -1.93 2.37
C MET A 519 15.05 -2.29 3.75
N MET A 520 14.57 -3.53 3.92
CA MET A 520 14.04 -4.00 5.21
C MET A 520 15.13 -4.06 6.27
N ALA A 521 16.31 -4.57 5.96
CA ALA A 521 17.45 -4.62 6.87
C ALA A 521 17.85 -3.21 7.35
N TRP A 522 17.94 -2.25 6.43
CA TRP A 522 18.19 -0.85 6.79
C TRP A 522 17.06 -0.28 7.66
N THR A 523 15.81 -0.33 7.19
CA THR A 523 14.70 0.35 7.88
C THR A 523 14.38 -0.26 9.25
N MET A 524 14.56 -1.57 9.39
CA MET A 524 14.23 -2.31 10.61
C MET A 524 15.40 -2.50 11.57
N ARG A 525 16.60 -2.02 11.23
CA ARG A 525 17.79 -2.07 12.11
C ARG A 525 17.49 -1.52 13.50
N GLN A 526 18.17 -2.06 14.51
CA GLN A 526 18.19 -1.48 15.85
C GLN A 526 18.80 -0.06 15.81
N THR A 527 18.11 0.90 16.42
CA THR A 527 18.56 2.30 16.50
C THR A 527 18.77 2.67 17.98
N GLY A 528 20.03 2.77 18.42
CA GLY A 528 20.40 3.13 19.79
C GLY A 528 20.53 1.95 20.76
N PRO A 529 21.08 2.18 21.98
CA PRO A 529 21.18 1.15 23.01
C PRO A 529 19.78 0.72 23.47
N GLU A 530 19.62 -0.57 23.80
CA GLU A 530 18.39 -1.10 24.38
C GLU A 530 17.99 -0.28 25.60
N GLU A 531 16.91 0.49 25.51
CA GLU A 531 16.08 0.70 26.70
C GLU A 531 15.54 -0.68 27.03
N LYS A 532 16.24 -1.39 27.93
CA LYS A 532 15.69 -2.53 28.63
C LYS A 532 14.36 -2.04 29.19
N GLY A 533 13.26 -2.45 28.56
CA GLY A 533 11.95 -2.29 29.15
C GLY A 533 12.05 -2.81 30.57
N GLU A 534 11.58 -2.02 31.53
CA GLU A 534 11.40 -2.43 32.91
C GLU A 534 10.77 -3.82 32.92
N GLY A 535 11.64 -4.82 33.06
CA GLY A 535 11.26 -6.19 33.29
C GLY A 535 10.70 -6.18 34.69
N ASP A 536 9.39 -6.38 34.74
CA ASP A 536 8.63 -6.99 35.84
C ASP A 536 9.51 -7.26 37.06
N SER A 537 9.49 -6.31 38.01
CA SER A 537 10.19 -6.46 39.26
C SER A 537 9.63 -7.70 39.95
N ASP A 538 10.41 -8.77 39.90
CA ASP A 538 10.22 -10.02 40.62
C ASP A 538 9.86 -9.70 42.07
N VAL A 539 8.56 -9.79 42.41
CA VAL A 539 8.09 -9.67 43.79
C VAL A 539 8.58 -10.91 44.51
N LYS A 540 9.76 -10.79 45.13
CA LYS A 540 10.22 -11.72 46.15
C LYS A 540 9.16 -11.79 47.23
N MET A 541 8.37 -12.86 47.23
CA MET A 541 7.60 -13.28 48.39
C MET A 541 8.60 -13.66 49.48
N ALA A 542 8.92 -12.70 50.34
CA ALA A 542 9.58 -12.97 51.60
C ALA A 542 8.52 -13.52 52.57
N ASN A 543 8.85 -14.67 53.16
CA ASN A 543 8.10 -15.40 54.18
C ASN A 543 7.47 -14.50 55.26
N ALA A 544 6.21 -14.82 55.59
CA ALA A 544 5.65 -14.74 56.94
C ALA A 544 4.67 -15.90 57.12
#